data_AF-A0A8T4TFJ3-F1
#
_entry.id   AF-A0A8T4TFJ3-F1
#
_cell.length_a   1.000
_cell.length_b   1.000
_cell.length_c   1.000
_cell.angle_alpha   90.00
_cell.angle_beta   90.00
_cell.angle_gamma   90.00
#
_symmetry.space_group_name_H-M   'P 1'
#
loop_
_entity.id
_entity.type
_entity.pdbx_description
1 polymer ?
#
loop_
_entity_poly.entity_id
_entity_poly.type
_entity_poly.pdbx_seq_one_letter_code
_entity_poly.pdbx_strand_id
1 'polypeptide(L)'
;MHPLLPDKLQEVLKKEGITAFRPSQHKAIHAGLLDTKSVLICTPTASGKTLIGEMAAIKHILEGKGKAIYIVPLIALSNEKSKEFKRKWGHLCKIALTSGDLDSADSYLIDYDLIICTSEKLDSLIRHHSPWLSQVSCVIIDEIHLLNDVERGPTLEILITVIKKLLKNVQIIGLSATIGNAPELAKWLEAELVVDDWRPVPLKKGTLFGTELEFIE
;
A
#
# COMPACT_ATOMS: atom_id res chain seq x y z
N MET A 1 13.54 17.03 1.17
CA MET A 1 12.41 16.42 1.93
C MET A 1 11.21 17.36 1.88
N HIS A 2 10.02 16.90 2.25
CA HIS A 2 8.74 17.58 1.98
C HIS A 2 8.11 18.14 3.27
N PRO A 3 7.60 19.39 3.28
CA PRO A 3 7.11 20.06 4.48
C PRO A 3 5.89 19.38 5.13
N LEU A 4 5.09 18.66 4.35
CA LEU A 4 3.93 17.90 4.88
C LEU A 4 4.31 16.57 5.54
N LEU A 5 5.58 16.15 5.53
CA LEU A 5 6.00 14.93 6.24
C LEU A 5 6.40 15.26 7.68
N PRO A 6 5.98 14.49 8.68
CA PRO A 6 6.46 14.65 10.05
C PRO A 6 7.98 14.55 10.16
N ASP A 7 8.61 15.35 11.03
CA ASP A 7 10.08 15.39 11.18
C ASP A 7 10.67 14.02 11.53
N LYS A 8 10.01 13.27 12.43
CA LYS A 8 10.42 11.90 12.79
C LYS A 8 10.43 10.96 11.59
N LEU A 9 9.45 11.06 10.71
CA LEU A 9 9.38 10.26 9.49
C LEU A 9 10.54 10.63 8.55
N GLN A 10 10.73 11.93 8.36
CA GLN A 10 11.81 12.51 7.56
C GLN A 10 13.21 12.07 8.05
N GLU A 11 13.44 11.98 9.36
CA GLU A 11 14.69 11.46 9.94
C GLU A 11 14.94 9.98 9.59
N VAL A 12 13.90 9.15 9.62
CA VAL A 12 14.01 7.74 9.24
C VAL A 12 14.36 7.61 7.76
N LEU A 13 13.73 8.38 6.88
CA LEU A 13 14.06 8.37 5.45
C LEU A 13 15.53 8.68 5.20
N LYS A 14 16.08 9.69 5.89
CA LYS A 14 17.51 10.02 5.82
C LYS A 14 18.40 8.88 6.30
N LYS A 15 18.04 8.21 7.40
CA LYS A 15 18.79 7.06 7.93
C LYS A 15 18.78 5.86 6.98
N GLU A 16 17.68 5.65 6.27
CA GLU A 16 17.56 4.63 5.21
C GLU A 16 18.25 5.05 3.89
N GLY A 17 18.94 6.20 3.87
CA GLY A 17 19.66 6.71 2.69
C GLY A 17 18.77 7.36 1.63
N ILE A 18 17.50 7.62 1.94
CA ILE A 18 16.54 8.24 1.02
C ILE A 18 16.67 9.77 1.12
N THR A 19 17.48 10.34 0.21
CA THR A 19 17.76 11.78 0.16
C THR A 19 16.86 12.53 -0.84
N ALA A 20 16.32 11.84 -1.84
CA ALA A 20 15.40 12.36 -2.83
C ALA A 20 14.32 11.34 -3.19
N PHE A 21 13.12 11.82 -3.52
CA PHE A 21 12.03 10.98 -3.98
C PHE A 21 12.17 10.65 -5.47
N ARG A 22 11.69 9.47 -5.85
CA ARG A 22 11.58 9.04 -7.24
C ARG A 22 10.43 9.76 -7.94
N PRO A 23 10.36 9.77 -9.28
CA PRO A 23 9.29 10.46 -10.02
C PRO A 23 7.88 10.05 -9.59
N SER A 24 7.62 8.75 -9.44
CA SER A 24 6.34 8.22 -8.97
C SER A 24 5.95 8.70 -7.57
N GLN A 25 6.93 8.81 -6.67
CA GLN A 25 6.73 9.28 -5.30
C GLN A 25 6.41 10.78 -5.27
N HIS A 26 7.10 11.60 -6.07
CA HIS A 26 6.77 13.01 -6.24
C HIS A 26 5.36 13.20 -6.81
N LYS A 27 5.01 12.45 -7.87
CA LYS A 27 3.67 12.49 -8.47
C LYS A 27 2.58 12.11 -7.46
N ALA A 28 2.81 11.08 -6.63
CA ALA A 28 1.88 10.72 -5.56
C ALA A 28 1.70 11.82 -4.52
N ILE A 29 2.80 12.47 -4.10
CA ILE A 29 2.72 13.62 -3.19
C ILE A 29 1.91 14.76 -3.81
N HIS A 30 2.17 15.10 -5.08
CA HIS A 30 1.41 16.14 -5.81
C HIS A 30 -0.07 15.78 -6.02
N ALA A 31 -0.39 14.50 -6.14
CA ALA A 31 -1.77 14.01 -6.18
C ALA A 31 -2.48 14.11 -4.81
N GLY A 32 -1.83 14.59 -3.76
CA GLY A 32 -2.43 14.81 -2.45
C GLY A 32 -2.31 13.62 -1.51
N LEU A 33 -1.36 12.70 -1.74
CA LEU A 33 -1.04 11.60 -0.81
C LEU A 33 -0.85 12.09 0.63
N LEU A 34 -0.16 13.22 0.82
CA LEU A 34 0.09 13.78 2.14
C LEU A 34 -1.04 14.68 2.65
N ASP A 35 -2.00 15.03 1.78
CA ASP A 35 -3.21 15.77 2.10
C ASP A 35 -4.40 14.84 2.36
N THR A 36 -4.13 13.58 2.71
CA THR A 36 -5.12 12.53 3.02
C THR A 36 -6.04 12.15 1.86
N LYS A 37 -5.73 12.54 0.62
CA LYS A 37 -6.49 12.09 -0.55
C LYS A 37 -6.18 10.63 -0.85
N SER A 38 -7.19 9.86 -1.25
CA SER A 38 -6.98 8.51 -1.79
C SER A 38 -6.22 8.60 -3.11
N VAL A 39 -5.26 7.70 -3.35
CA VAL A 39 -4.42 7.70 -4.55
C VAL A 39 -4.25 6.28 -5.08
N LEU A 40 -4.42 6.10 -6.38
CA LEU A 40 -4.07 4.87 -7.10
C LEU A 40 -2.77 5.08 -7.86
N ILE A 41 -1.74 4.30 -7.53
CA ILE A 41 -0.41 4.38 -8.12
C ILE A 41 -0.19 3.18 -9.05
N CYS A 42 -0.15 3.44 -10.34
CA CYS A 42 0.11 2.44 -11.39
C CYS A 42 1.51 2.66 -11.97
N THR A 43 2.48 1.89 -11.49
CA THR A 43 3.87 2.00 -11.98
C THR A 43 4.54 0.62 -12.06
N PRO A 44 5.60 0.46 -12.86
CA PRO A 44 6.39 -0.77 -12.90
C PRO A 44 6.83 -1.26 -11.52
N THR A 45 7.09 -2.57 -11.40
CA THR A 45 7.77 -3.14 -10.24
C THR A 45 9.17 -2.52 -10.09
N ALA A 46 9.67 -2.48 -8.84
CA ALA A 46 10.92 -1.83 -8.45
C ALA A 46 10.96 -0.28 -8.53
N SER A 47 9.85 0.40 -8.85
CA SER A 47 9.76 1.88 -8.84
C SER A 47 9.74 2.50 -7.44
N GLY A 48 9.55 1.70 -6.38
CA GLY A 48 9.51 2.19 -4.99
C GLY A 48 8.11 2.54 -4.49
N LYS A 49 7.08 1.84 -4.98
CA LYS A 49 5.67 1.99 -4.57
C LYS A 49 5.44 1.80 -3.08
N THR A 50 6.13 0.84 -2.45
CA THR A 50 5.96 0.54 -1.02
C THR A 50 6.18 1.77 -0.15
N LEU A 51 7.18 2.60 -0.48
CA LEU A 51 7.46 3.83 0.27
C LEU A 51 6.29 4.83 0.25
N ILE A 52 5.51 4.88 -0.84
CA ILE A 52 4.33 5.76 -0.96
C ILE A 52 3.29 5.37 0.10
N GLY A 53 3.00 4.07 0.23
CA GLY A 53 2.11 3.56 1.27
C GLY A 53 2.67 3.74 2.68
N GLU A 54 3.97 3.49 2.88
CA GLU A 54 4.65 3.70 4.16
C GLU A 54 4.54 5.16 4.63
N MET A 55 4.80 6.13 3.74
CA MET A 55 4.75 7.55 4.09
C MET A 55 3.37 7.98 4.58
N ALA A 56 2.31 7.53 3.91
CA ALA A 56 0.95 7.88 4.30
C ALA A 56 0.54 7.19 5.62
N ALA A 57 0.83 5.89 5.75
CA ALA A 57 0.54 5.13 6.97
C ALA A 57 1.19 5.77 8.21
N ILE A 58 2.50 6.00 8.13
CA ILE A 58 3.27 6.55 9.25
C ILE A 58 2.88 8.00 9.54
N LYS A 59 2.54 8.79 8.52
CA LYS A 59 2.01 10.14 8.73
C LYS A 59 0.70 10.13 9.51
N HIS A 60 -0.26 9.27 9.13
CA HIS A 60 -1.52 9.14 9.85
C HIS A 60 -1.32 8.76 11.32
N ILE A 61 -0.41 7.82 11.59
CA ILE A 61 -0.09 7.37 12.94
C ILE A 61 0.57 8.50 13.76
N LEU A 62 1.58 9.17 13.20
CA LEU A 62 2.32 10.23 13.90
C LEU A 62 1.48 11.49 14.17
N GLU A 63 0.48 11.76 13.33
CA GLU A 63 -0.47 12.86 13.52
C GLU A 63 -1.67 12.49 14.41
N GLY A 64 -1.73 11.25 14.91
CA GLY A 64 -2.81 10.79 15.77
C GLY A 64 -4.16 10.66 15.06
N LYS A 65 -4.18 10.55 13.72
CA LYS A 65 -5.42 10.39 12.93
C LYS A 65 -6.08 9.03 13.13
N GLY A 66 -5.28 8.02 13.46
CA GLY A 66 -5.75 6.66 13.70
C GLY A 66 -4.75 5.61 13.25
N LYS A 67 -5.24 4.37 13.18
CA LYS A 67 -4.48 3.20 12.75
C LYS A 67 -4.34 3.15 11.23
N ALA A 68 -3.32 2.44 10.76
CA ALA A 68 -3.15 2.11 9.36
C ALA A 68 -3.18 0.59 9.14
N ILE A 69 -3.75 0.17 8.01
CA ILE A 69 -3.72 -1.22 7.55
C ILE A 69 -2.91 -1.31 6.28
N TYR A 70 -2.02 -2.30 6.20
CA TYR A 70 -1.28 -2.64 4.99
C TYR A 70 -1.65 -4.05 4.53
N ILE A 71 -2.41 -4.13 3.45
CA ILE A 71 -2.86 -5.39 2.86
C ILE A 71 -1.78 -5.90 1.92
N VAL A 72 -1.28 -7.11 2.19
CA VAL A 72 -0.33 -7.81 1.33
C VAL A 72 -1.06 -8.86 0.47
N PRO A 73 -0.57 -9.15 -0.74
CA PRO A 73 -1.23 -10.08 -1.66
C PRO A 73 -1.09 -11.56 -1.29
N LEU A 74 -0.06 -11.91 -0.51
CA LEU A 74 0.31 -13.29 -0.19
C LEU A 74 0.85 -13.38 1.23
N ILE A 75 0.46 -14.45 1.94
CA ILE A 75 1.01 -14.80 3.26
C ILE A 75 2.54 -14.95 3.19
N ALA A 76 3.07 -15.51 2.09
CA ALA A 76 4.51 -15.68 1.91
C ALA A 76 5.29 -14.36 1.98
N LEU A 77 4.69 -13.24 1.57
CA LEU A 77 5.30 -11.92 1.57
C LEU A 77 5.06 -11.14 2.88
N SER A 78 4.11 -11.59 3.71
CA SER A 78 3.68 -10.88 4.91
C SER A 78 4.79 -10.81 5.98
N ASN A 79 5.51 -11.92 6.18
CA ASN A 79 6.59 -12.02 7.15
C ASN A 79 7.79 -11.13 6.79
N GLU A 80 8.20 -11.13 5.53
CA GLU A 80 9.30 -10.28 5.06
C GLU A 80 8.91 -8.80 5.19
N LYS A 81 7.71 -8.43 4.74
CA LYS A 81 7.18 -7.07 4.85
C LYS A 81 7.11 -6.61 6.31
N SER A 82 6.64 -7.47 7.21
CA SER A 82 6.57 -7.16 8.65
C SER A 82 7.95 -6.95 9.27
N LYS A 83 8.93 -7.78 8.93
CA LYS A 83 10.31 -7.61 9.40
C LYS A 83 10.91 -6.29 8.90
N GLU A 84 10.73 -5.97 7.62
CA GLU A 84 11.18 -4.71 7.04
C GLU A 84 10.55 -3.51 7.76
N PHE A 85 9.23 -3.54 7.92
CA PHE A 85 8.47 -2.46 8.56
C PHE A 85 8.86 -2.29 10.03
N LYS A 86 9.04 -3.37 10.79
CA LYS A 86 9.50 -3.32 12.19
C LYS A 86 10.90 -2.75 12.29
N ARG A 87 11.82 -3.14 11.41
CA ARG A 87 13.18 -2.58 11.36
C ARG A 87 13.15 -1.07 11.10
N LYS A 88 12.36 -0.64 10.12
CA LYS A 88 12.34 0.76 9.65
C LYS A 88 11.54 1.67 10.58
N TRP A 89 10.35 1.24 11.01
CA TRP A 89 9.34 2.08 11.66
C TRP A 89 9.01 1.69 13.10
N GLY A 90 9.51 0.55 13.60
CA GLY A 90 9.12 0.02 14.93
C GLY A 90 9.49 0.89 16.13
N HIS A 91 10.35 1.90 15.95
CA HIS A 91 10.66 2.90 16.97
C HIS A 91 9.69 4.10 16.96
N LEU A 92 8.87 4.24 15.91
CA LEU A 92 7.85 5.28 15.77
C LEU A 92 6.44 4.77 16.07
N CYS A 93 6.17 3.49 15.84
CA CYS A 93 4.85 2.90 16.02
C CYS A 93 4.91 1.39 16.31
N LYS A 94 3.83 0.85 16.89
CA LYS A 94 3.66 -0.58 17.15
C LYS A 94 3.09 -1.28 15.91
N ILE A 95 3.79 -2.31 15.44
CA ILE A 95 3.48 -3.01 14.18
C ILE A 95 3.10 -4.47 14.44
N ALA A 96 1.91 -4.87 14.01
CA ALA A 96 1.44 -6.24 14.06
C ALA A 96 1.43 -6.90 12.68
N LEU A 97 1.61 -8.22 12.66
CA LEU A 97 1.33 -9.06 11.51
C LEU A 97 0.24 -10.05 11.90
N THR A 98 -0.81 -10.15 11.09
CA THR A 98 -1.86 -11.17 11.25
C THR A 98 -2.22 -11.76 9.88
N SER A 99 -2.06 -13.08 9.70
CA SER A 99 -2.17 -13.71 8.38
C SER A 99 -2.53 -15.21 8.40
N GLY A 100 -3.35 -15.68 9.35
CA GLY A 100 -3.60 -17.11 9.47
C GLY A 100 -4.92 -17.50 10.13
N ASP A 101 -5.09 -17.21 11.43
CA ASP A 101 -6.31 -17.58 12.14
C ASP A 101 -7.48 -16.73 11.66
N LEU A 102 -8.40 -17.32 10.88
CA LEU A 102 -9.56 -16.61 10.35
C LEU A 102 -10.77 -16.64 11.31
N ASP A 103 -10.68 -17.34 12.43
CA ASP A 103 -11.77 -17.49 13.40
C ASP A 103 -11.51 -16.71 14.71
N SER A 104 -10.94 -15.50 14.55
CA SER A 104 -10.62 -14.62 15.68
C SER A 104 -10.78 -13.15 15.30
N ALA A 105 -11.35 -12.38 16.23
CA ALA A 105 -11.45 -10.92 16.19
C ALA A 105 -10.10 -10.21 16.44
N ASP A 106 -9.07 -10.97 16.83
CA ASP A 106 -7.73 -10.47 17.15
C ASP A 106 -7.76 -9.18 17.99
N SER A 107 -8.50 -9.20 19.10
CA SER A 107 -8.71 -7.99 19.93
C SER A 107 -7.41 -7.36 20.42
N TYR A 108 -6.32 -8.13 20.52
CA TYR A 108 -4.98 -7.65 20.85
C TYR A 108 -4.45 -6.59 19.86
N LEU A 109 -4.97 -6.52 18.64
CA LEU A 109 -4.60 -5.51 17.64
C LEU A 109 -5.01 -4.09 18.03
N ILE A 110 -5.88 -3.93 19.04
CA ILE A 110 -6.22 -2.62 19.61
C ILE A 110 -4.97 -1.85 20.08
N ASP A 111 -3.95 -2.57 20.56
CA ASP A 111 -2.71 -2.01 21.09
C ASP A 111 -1.66 -1.68 20.02
N TYR A 112 -1.98 -1.90 18.74
CA TYR A 112 -1.08 -1.68 17.60
C TYR A 112 -1.54 -0.53 16.71
N ASP A 113 -0.59 0.12 16.04
CA ASP A 113 -0.83 1.31 15.21
C ASP A 113 -0.86 0.97 13.72
N LEU A 114 -0.01 0.04 13.30
CA LEU A 114 0.09 -0.45 11.92
C LEU A 114 -0.13 -1.96 11.89
N ILE A 115 -1.15 -2.39 11.16
CA ILE A 115 -1.53 -3.79 11.02
C ILE A 115 -1.20 -4.24 9.59
N ILE A 116 -0.33 -5.23 9.46
CA ILE A 116 -0.03 -5.90 8.19
C ILE A 116 -0.86 -7.19 8.15
N CYS A 117 -1.66 -7.37 7.10
CA CYS A 117 -2.53 -8.54 6.96
C CYS A 117 -2.79 -8.90 5.49
N THR A 118 -3.38 -10.08 5.24
CA THR A 118 -3.90 -10.42 3.91
C THR A 118 -5.34 -9.91 3.73
N SER A 119 -5.83 -9.92 2.49
CA SER A 119 -7.23 -9.64 2.15
C SER A 119 -8.20 -10.51 2.96
N GLU A 120 -7.95 -11.81 3.01
CA GLU A 120 -8.81 -12.79 3.68
C GLU A 120 -8.85 -12.57 5.19
N LYS A 121 -7.70 -12.22 5.78
CA LYS A 121 -7.66 -11.94 7.23
C LYS A 121 -8.38 -10.63 7.56
N LEU A 122 -8.24 -9.58 6.75
CA LEU A 122 -9.00 -8.35 6.99
C LEU A 122 -10.51 -8.55 6.84
N ASP A 123 -10.91 -9.30 5.82
CA ASP A 123 -12.30 -9.71 5.60
C ASP A 123 -12.87 -10.51 6.79
N SER A 124 -12.09 -11.44 7.35
CA SER A 124 -12.41 -12.12 8.61
C SER A 124 -12.58 -11.14 9.78
N LEU A 125 -11.64 -10.22 9.98
CA LEU A 125 -11.69 -9.23 11.08
C LEU A 125 -12.92 -8.33 11.01
N ILE A 126 -13.34 -7.97 9.79
CA ILE A 126 -14.56 -7.19 9.55
C ILE A 126 -15.80 -8.00 9.92
N ARG A 127 -15.89 -9.27 9.50
CA ARG A 127 -17.01 -10.16 9.87
C ARG A 127 -17.13 -10.36 11.38
N HIS A 128 -16.00 -10.40 12.08
CA HIS A 128 -15.95 -10.52 13.55
C HIS A 128 -16.15 -9.20 14.30
N HIS A 129 -16.48 -8.11 13.60
CA HIS A 129 -16.73 -6.79 14.19
C HIS A 129 -15.60 -6.30 15.11
N SER A 130 -14.35 -6.53 14.71
CA SER A 130 -13.17 -6.19 15.51
C SER A 130 -13.20 -4.71 15.92
N PRO A 131 -13.26 -4.34 17.22
CA PRO A 131 -13.59 -2.98 17.66
C PRO A 131 -12.62 -1.90 17.15
N TRP A 132 -11.35 -2.28 16.95
CA TRP A 132 -10.29 -1.38 16.51
C TRP A 132 -10.44 -0.92 15.06
N LEU A 133 -11.26 -1.59 14.24
CA LEU A 133 -11.51 -1.19 12.85
C LEU A 133 -12.08 0.24 12.76
N SER A 134 -12.87 0.66 13.75
CA SER A 134 -13.41 2.03 13.83
C SER A 134 -12.32 3.12 13.95
N GLN A 135 -11.10 2.75 14.32
CA GLN A 135 -9.96 3.66 14.50
C GLN A 135 -9.07 3.71 13.26
N VAL A 136 -9.38 2.96 12.20
CA VAL A 136 -8.56 2.90 10.98
C VAL A 136 -8.81 4.15 10.14
N SER A 137 -7.73 4.85 9.81
CA SER A 137 -7.76 6.10 9.05
C SER A 137 -7.04 6.03 7.71
N CYS A 138 -6.22 5.00 7.50
CA CYS A 138 -5.47 4.78 6.26
C CYS A 138 -5.43 3.27 5.92
N VAL A 139 -5.70 2.92 4.67
CA VAL A 139 -5.63 1.55 4.16
C VAL A 139 -4.78 1.52 2.89
N ILE A 140 -3.74 0.70 2.90
CA ILE A 140 -2.84 0.48 1.78
C ILE A 140 -3.14 -0.90 1.22
N ILE A 141 -3.37 -0.96 -0.10
CA ILE A 141 -3.67 -2.18 -0.83
C ILE A 141 -2.50 -2.45 -1.77
N ASP A 142 -1.60 -3.33 -1.35
CA ASP A 142 -0.47 -3.72 -2.17
C ASP A 142 -0.90 -4.68 -3.28
N GLU A 143 -0.30 -4.53 -4.46
CA GLU A 143 -0.64 -5.30 -5.67
C GLU A 143 -2.16 -5.29 -6.01
N ILE A 144 -2.82 -4.13 -5.92
CA ILE A 144 -4.28 -3.99 -6.15
C ILE A 144 -4.76 -4.45 -7.53
N HIS A 145 -3.87 -4.60 -8.52
CA HIS A 145 -4.19 -5.19 -9.82
C HIS A 145 -4.61 -6.67 -9.73
N LEU A 146 -4.40 -7.33 -8.60
CA LEU A 146 -4.99 -8.63 -8.31
C LEU A 146 -6.54 -8.60 -8.30
N LEU A 147 -7.17 -7.43 -8.35
CA LEU A 147 -8.58 -7.31 -8.70
C LEU A 147 -8.93 -7.96 -10.05
N ASN A 148 -7.98 -8.04 -10.99
CA ASN A 148 -8.18 -8.70 -12.28
C ASN A 148 -7.93 -10.23 -12.22
N ASP A 149 -7.57 -10.76 -11.06
CA ASP A 149 -7.38 -12.20 -10.86
C ASP A 149 -8.73 -12.91 -10.68
N VAL A 150 -8.92 -14.04 -11.35
CA VAL A 150 -10.20 -14.76 -11.37
C VAL A 150 -10.56 -15.35 -10.00
N GLU A 151 -9.56 -15.80 -9.24
CA GLU A 151 -9.78 -16.46 -7.95
C GLU A 151 -9.87 -15.44 -6.81
N ARG A 152 -9.02 -14.40 -6.85
CA ARG A 152 -8.82 -13.48 -5.72
C ARG A 152 -9.49 -12.13 -5.90
N GLY A 153 -9.71 -11.72 -7.15
CA GLY A 153 -10.34 -10.44 -7.48
C GLY A 153 -11.67 -10.21 -6.76
N PRO A 154 -12.60 -11.19 -6.77
CA PRO A 154 -13.90 -11.03 -6.10
C PRO A 154 -13.77 -10.75 -4.59
N THR A 155 -12.87 -11.43 -3.89
CA THR A 155 -12.64 -11.22 -2.45
C THR A 155 -12.10 -9.82 -2.19
N LEU A 156 -11.12 -9.37 -2.97
CA LEU A 156 -10.54 -8.05 -2.83
C LEU A 156 -11.55 -6.93 -3.18
N GLU A 157 -12.38 -7.13 -4.20
CA GLU A 157 -13.42 -6.18 -4.61
C GLU A 157 -14.47 -5.97 -3.52
N ILE A 158 -14.98 -7.08 -2.96
CA ILE A 158 -15.94 -7.06 -1.85
C ILE A 158 -15.29 -6.38 -0.63
N LEU A 159 -14.06 -6.73 -0.30
CA LEU A 159 -13.34 -6.16 0.83
C LEU A 159 -13.21 -4.63 0.72
N ILE A 160 -12.77 -4.13 -0.43
CA ILE A 160 -12.64 -2.68 -0.68
C ILE A 160 -14.00 -1.99 -0.58
N THR A 161 -15.04 -2.59 -1.16
CA THR A 161 -16.41 -2.07 -1.10
C THR A 161 -16.90 -1.95 0.35
N VAL A 162 -16.65 -2.99 1.16
CA VAL A 162 -17.02 -3.01 2.58
C VAL A 162 -16.21 -1.98 3.37
N ILE A 163 -14.90 -1.85 3.12
CA ILE A 163 -14.04 -0.83 3.74
C ILE A 163 -14.58 0.58 3.47
N LYS A 164 -14.87 0.91 2.20
CA LYS A 164 -15.43 2.22 1.82
C LYS A 164 -16.75 2.52 2.53
N LYS A 165 -17.57 1.50 2.77
CA LYS A 165 -18.87 1.65 3.43
C LYS A 165 -18.75 1.77 4.95
N LEU A 166 -17.86 0.99 5.58
CA LEU A 166 -17.72 0.93 7.03
C LEU A 166 -16.84 2.05 7.59
N LEU A 167 -15.73 2.37 6.93
CA LEU A 167 -14.72 3.31 7.41
C LEU A 167 -14.94 4.67 6.75
N LYS A 168 -15.67 5.55 7.43
CA LYS A 168 -15.88 6.93 6.97
C LYS A 168 -14.56 7.71 7.02
N ASN A 169 -14.27 8.49 5.97
CA ASN A 169 -13.07 9.33 5.86
C ASN A 169 -11.74 8.55 5.87
N VAL A 170 -11.75 7.27 5.48
CA VAL A 170 -10.52 6.49 5.32
C VAL A 170 -9.77 6.92 4.06
N GLN A 171 -8.45 7.12 4.17
CA GLN A 171 -7.60 7.28 2.99
C GLN A 171 -7.27 5.90 2.41
N ILE A 172 -7.54 5.67 1.12
CA ILE A 172 -7.22 4.42 0.43
C ILE A 172 -6.06 4.65 -0.54
N ILE A 173 -5.03 3.82 -0.45
CA ILE A 173 -3.85 3.87 -1.31
C ILE A 173 -3.72 2.54 -2.04
N GLY A 174 -3.99 2.56 -3.34
CA GLY A 174 -3.81 1.41 -4.21
C GLY A 174 -2.40 1.40 -4.81
N LEU A 175 -1.63 0.35 -4.58
CA LEU A 175 -0.32 0.16 -5.20
C LEU A 175 -0.44 -0.90 -6.30
N SER A 176 -0.18 -0.50 -7.53
CA SER A 176 -0.45 -1.35 -8.69
C SER A 176 0.73 -1.43 -9.65
N ALA A 177 0.87 -2.58 -10.31
CA ALA A 177 1.58 -2.66 -11.57
C ALA A 177 0.85 -1.85 -12.65
N THR A 178 1.43 -1.75 -13.83
CA THR A 178 0.76 -1.14 -14.99
C THR A 178 -0.44 -1.98 -15.41
N ILE A 179 -1.64 -1.38 -15.44
CA ILE A 179 -2.91 -2.02 -15.83
C ILE A 179 -3.62 -1.20 -16.90
N GLY A 180 -4.40 -1.86 -17.77
CA GLY A 180 -5.10 -1.20 -18.88
C GLY A 180 -6.29 -0.33 -18.44
N ASN A 181 -6.95 -0.70 -17.35
CA ASN A 181 -8.17 -0.05 -16.82
C ASN A 181 -7.91 0.86 -15.61
N ALA A 182 -6.70 1.42 -15.48
CA ALA A 182 -6.34 2.27 -14.33
C ALA A 182 -7.31 3.45 -14.08
N PRO A 183 -7.82 4.17 -15.10
CA PRO A 183 -8.78 5.25 -14.89
C PRO A 183 -10.11 4.79 -14.30
N GLU A 184 -10.62 3.63 -14.73
CA GLU A 184 -11.86 3.05 -14.21
C GLU A 184 -11.69 2.64 -12.75
N LEU A 185 -10.58 1.99 -12.42
CA LEU A 185 -10.26 1.59 -11.06
C LEU A 185 -10.10 2.81 -10.14
N ALA A 186 -9.39 3.86 -10.58
CA ALA A 186 -9.24 5.10 -9.82
C ALA A 186 -10.60 5.77 -9.55
N LYS A 187 -11.47 5.81 -10.57
CA LYS A 187 -12.82 6.35 -10.43
C LYS A 187 -13.66 5.56 -9.42
N TRP A 188 -13.62 4.23 -9.47
CA TRP A 188 -14.33 3.38 -8.51
C TRP A 188 -13.78 3.53 -7.08
N LEU A 189 -12.47 3.72 -6.92
CA LEU A 189 -11.84 3.99 -5.63
C LEU A 189 -12.07 5.41 -5.11
N GLU A 190 -12.59 6.32 -5.94
CA GLU A 190 -12.64 7.77 -5.65
C GLU A 190 -11.23 8.31 -5.31
N ALA A 191 -10.24 7.89 -6.10
CA ALA A 191 -8.83 8.16 -5.87
C ALA A 191 -8.22 8.95 -7.03
N GLU A 192 -7.23 9.77 -6.72
CA GLU A 192 -6.39 10.44 -7.71
C GLU A 192 -5.50 9.41 -8.41
N LEU A 193 -5.44 9.44 -9.74
CA LEU A 193 -4.67 8.48 -10.51
C LEU A 193 -3.25 8.99 -10.76
N VAL A 194 -2.26 8.16 -10.43
CA VAL A 194 -0.84 8.40 -10.73
C VAL A 194 -0.33 7.27 -11.61
N VAL A 195 0.00 7.59 -12.87
CA VAL A 195 0.65 6.67 -13.81
C VAL A 195 2.08 7.13 -14.08
N ASP A 196 3.02 6.18 -14.02
CA ASP A 196 4.43 6.41 -14.33
C ASP A 196 5.06 5.14 -14.89
N ASP A 197 5.86 5.26 -15.95
CA ASP A 197 6.63 4.18 -16.57
C ASP A 197 8.11 4.19 -16.16
N TRP A 198 8.53 5.17 -15.35
CA TRP A 198 9.91 5.32 -14.91
C TRP A 198 10.44 4.08 -14.17
N ARG A 199 11.68 3.69 -14.51
CA ARG A 199 12.42 2.61 -13.87
C ARG A 199 13.81 3.10 -13.43
N PRO A 200 14.32 2.68 -12.26
CA PRO A 200 15.67 3.04 -11.82
C PRO A 200 16.75 2.42 -12.72
N VAL A 201 16.47 1.25 -13.29
CA VAL A 201 17.34 0.57 -14.27
C VAL A 201 16.53 0.40 -15.56
N PRO A 202 17.01 0.90 -16.71
CA PRO A 202 16.33 0.72 -17.99
C PRO A 202 16.16 -0.76 -18.33
N LEU A 203 14.95 -1.15 -18.74
CA LEU A 203 14.67 -2.50 -19.19
C LEU A 203 14.73 -2.53 -20.72
N LYS A 204 15.76 -3.19 -21.28
CA LYS A 204 15.80 -3.51 -22.72
C LYS A 204 15.06 -4.81 -22.96
N LYS A 205 14.11 -4.82 -23.90
CA LYS A 205 13.37 -6.00 -24.32
C LYS A 205 13.83 -6.40 -25.71
N GLY A 206 13.89 -7.69 -26.00
CA GLY A 206 14.26 -8.20 -27.31
C GLY A 206 13.83 -9.65 -27.50
N THR A 207 13.79 -10.08 -28.75
CA THR A 207 13.46 -11.44 -29.18
C THR A 207 14.73 -12.10 -29.70
N LEU A 208 15.04 -13.29 -29.19
CA LEU A 208 16.12 -14.14 -29.71
C LEU A 208 15.51 -15.24 -30.57
N PHE A 209 15.91 -15.29 -31.85
CA PHE A 209 15.55 -16.37 -32.76
C PHE A 209 16.81 -16.94 -33.40
N GLY A 210 17.14 -18.20 -33.08
CA GLY A 210 18.43 -18.78 -33.44
C GLY A 210 19.59 -18.01 -32.78
N THR A 211 20.42 -17.37 -33.60
CA THR A 211 21.53 -16.50 -33.16
C THR A 211 21.23 -15.00 -33.33
N GLU A 212 20.06 -14.65 -33.84
CA GLU A 212 19.67 -13.26 -34.08
C GLU A 212 18.91 -12.72 -32.87
N LEU A 213 19.46 -11.65 -32.28
CA LEU A 213 18.83 -10.91 -31.19
C LEU A 213 18.34 -9.57 -31.74
N GLU A 214 17.02 -9.39 -31.75
CA GLU A 214 16.36 -8.14 -32.15
C GLU A 214 15.81 -7.45 -30.91
N PHE A 215 16.25 -6.23 -30.62
CA PHE A 215 15.68 -5.43 -29.52
C PHE A 215 14.39 -4.76 -29.99
N ILE A 216 13.38 -4.78 -29.14
CA ILE A 216 12.16 -3.99 -29.32
C ILE A 216 12.54 -2.54 -28.98
N GLU A 217 12.41 -1.63 -29.95
CA GLU A 217 12.61 -0.19 -29.76
C GLU A 217 11.68 0.42 -28.70
#